data_AF-A0A7W7HEJ2-F1
#
_entry.id   AF-A0A7W7HEJ2-F1
#
_cell.length_a   1.000
_cell.length_b   1.000
_cell.length_c   1.000
_cell.angle_alpha   90.00
_cell.angle_beta   90.00
_cell.angle_gamma   90.00
#
_symmetry.space_group_name_H-M   'P 1'
#
loop_
_entity.id
_entity.type
_entity.pdbx_description
1 polymer ?
#
loop_
_entity_poly.entity_id
_entity_poly.type
_entity_poly.pdbx_seq_one_letter_code
_entity_poly.pdbx_strand_id
1 'polypeptide(L)'
;MSLVPPPPPGPGVHPPFPAPPVEGRGKRIGTSLGITAGVLVLICGAGAVAAGGFLTAFGNALDEQAEVVVSRYLDDLQDRDFDGAYQQLCQQAKDSESQVDYVARMSASEPFSSYRLGELALGVRIVVPVDLLYPDGGSARQEALLGQNKKTGKFEVCDLGE
;
A
#
# COMPACT_ATOMS: atom_id res chain seq x y z
N MET A 1 -26.91 -67.89 -44.84
CA MET A 1 -26.47 -66.58 -45.33
C MET A 1 -27.63 -66.00 -46.15
N SER A 2 -28.24 -64.91 -45.72
CA SER A 2 -29.30 -64.24 -46.49
C SER A 2 -29.05 -62.74 -46.44
N LEU A 3 -28.62 -62.15 -47.55
CA LEU A 3 -28.39 -60.72 -47.69
C LEU A 3 -29.67 -60.09 -48.24
N VAL A 4 -30.35 -59.28 -47.43
CA VAL A 4 -31.48 -58.47 -47.89
C VAL A 4 -30.96 -57.33 -48.76
N PRO A 5 -31.48 -57.12 -49.98
CA PRO A 5 -31.05 -56.00 -50.81
C PRO A 5 -31.46 -54.67 -50.16
N PRO A 6 -30.66 -53.60 -50.29
CA PRO A 6 -31.02 -52.30 -49.75
C PRO A 6 -32.28 -51.76 -50.45
N PRO A 7 -33.14 -51.05 -49.72
CA PRO A 7 -34.37 -50.50 -50.30
C PRO A 7 -34.05 -49.52 -51.44
N PRO A 8 -34.94 -49.41 -52.45
CA PRO A 8 -34.74 -48.51 -53.58
C PRO A 8 -34.69 -47.04 -53.11
N PRO A 9 -33.90 -46.19 -53.77
CA PRO A 9 -33.89 -44.76 -53.49
C PRO A 9 -35.29 -44.17 -53.71
N GLY A 10 -35.86 -43.57 -52.66
CA GLY A 10 -37.14 -42.88 -52.75
C GLY A 10 -37.06 -41.67 -53.70
N PRO A 11 -38.17 -41.23 -54.30
CA PRO A 11 -38.20 -40.03 -55.14
C PRO A 11 -37.71 -38.83 -54.33
N GLY A 12 -36.66 -38.16 -54.81
CA GLY A 12 -36.11 -36.98 -54.17
C GLY A 12 -37.15 -35.87 -54.12
N VAL A 13 -37.71 -35.61 -52.93
CA VAL A 13 -38.60 -34.47 -52.71
C VAL A 13 -37.75 -33.21 -52.50
N HIS A 14 -37.85 -32.27 -53.42
CA HIS A 14 -37.38 -30.91 -53.18
C HIS A 14 -38.27 -30.28 -52.10
N PRO A 15 -37.70 -29.72 -51.02
CA PRO A 15 -38.50 -29.03 -50.02
C PRO A 15 -39.19 -27.82 -50.68
N PRO A 16 -40.51 -27.61 -50.45
CA PRO A 16 -41.29 -26.59 -51.15
C PRO A 16 -40.91 -25.14 -50.76
N PHE A 17 -40.03 -24.94 -49.77
CA PHE A 17 -39.55 -23.63 -49.35
C PHE A 17 -38.05 -23.68 -49.04
N PRO A 18 -37.25 -22.71 -49.53
CA PRO A 18 -35.86 -22.57 -49.10
C PRO A 18 -35.83 -22.29 -47.60
N ALA A 19 -34.91 -22.95 -46.88
CA ALA A 19 -34.70 -22.69 -45.47
C ALA A 19 -34.36 -21.20 -45.26
N PRO A 20 -34.88 -20.55 -44.20
CA PRO A 20 -34.67 -19.13 -43.98
C PRO A 20 -33.16 -18.81 -43.95
N PRO A 21 -32.72 -17.71 -44.58
CA PRO A 21 -31.31 -17.32 -44.61
C PRO A 21 -30.76 -17.21 -43.18
N VAL A 22 -29.65 -17.89 -42.90
CA VAL A 22 -28.90 -17.73 -41.63
C VAL A 22 -28.02 -16.47 -41.66
N GLU A 23 -28.52 -15.38 -42.24
CA GLU A 23 -27.80 -14.13 -42.35
C GLU A 23 -27.93 -13.36 -41.03
N GLY A 24 -26.84 -13.33 -40.25
CA GLY A 24 -26.76 -12.51 -39.05
C GLY A 24 -26.21 -13.20 -37.81
N ARG A 25 -26.03 -14.53 -37.83
CA ARG A 25 -25.42 -15.24 -36.69
C ARG A 25 -24.01 -14.73 -36.38
N GLY A 26 -23.17 -14.55 -37.40
CA GLY A 26 -21.82 -13.99 -37.23
C GLY A 26 -21.81 -12.54 -36.72
N LYS A 27 -22.73 -11.70 -37.21
CA LYS A 27 -22.85 -10.30 -36.77
C LYS A 27 -23.30 -10.21 -35.31
N ARG A 28 -24.25 -11.03 -34.87
CA ARG A 28 -24.69 -11.08 -33.45
C ARG A 28 -23.58 -11.57 -32.51
N ILE A 29 -22.82 -12.60 -32.92
CA ILE A 29 -21.69 -13.13 -32.14
C ILE A 29 -20.56 -12.10 -32.01
N GLY A 30 -20.23 -11.38 -33.09
CA GLY A 30 -19.21 -10.33 -33.05
C GLY A 30 -19.58 -9.19 -32.11
N THR A 31 -20.84 -8.73 -32.13
CA THR A 31 -21.30 -7.66 -31.23
C THR A 31 -21.31 -8.10 -29.77
N SER A 32 -21.76 -9.33 -29.46
CA SER A 32 -21.75 -9.82 -28.07
C SER A 32 -20.32 -9.97 -27.54
N LEU A 33 -19.39 -10.48 -28.36
CA LEU A 33 -18.00 -10.65 -27.95
C LEU A 33 -17.30 -9.31 -27.68
N GLY A 34 -17.56 -8.31 -28.53
CA GLY A 34 -17.00 -6.96 -28.37
C GLY A 34 -17.51 -6.25 -27.11
N ILE A 35 -18.81 -6.37 -26.80
CA ILE A 35 -19.39 -5.77 -25.59
C ILE A 35 -18.81 -6.44 -24.33
N THR A 36 -18.75 -7.77 -24.29
CA THR A 36 -18.21 -8.49 -23.13
C THR A 36 -16.72 -8.19 -22.93
N ALA A 37 -15.92 -8.16 -24.01
CA ALA A 37 -14.52 -7.79 -23.92
C ALA A 37 -14.32 -6.33 -23.46
N GLY A 38 -15.14 -5.40 -23.97
CA GLY A 38 -15.10 -4.00 -23.56
C GLY A 38 -15.45 -3.80 -22.08
N VAL A 39 -16.49 -4.48 -21.58
CA VAL A 39 -16.85 -4.43 -20.15
C VAL A 39 -15.76 -5.02 -19.26
N LEU A 40 -15.12 -6.11 -19.69
CA LEU A 40 -13.98 -6.70 -18.97
C LEU A 40 -12.78 -5.74 -18.89
N VAL A 41 -12.45 -5.07 -20.01
CA VAL A 41 -11.37 -4.07 -20.03
C VAL A 41 -11.73 -2.87 -19.14
N LEU A 42 -12.99 -2.45 -19.08
CA LEU A 42 -13.40 -1.38 -18.18
C LEU A 42 -13.31 -1.81 -16.70
N ILE A 43 -13.73 -3.02 -16.35
CA ILE A 43 -13.69 -3.51 -14.96
C ILE A 43 -12.25 -3.75 -14.51
N CYS A 44 -11.45 -4.47 -15.31
CA CYS A 44 -10.06 -4.79 -14.97
C CYS A 44 -9.12 -3.60 -15.18
N GLY A 45 -9.37 -2.77 -16.19
CA GLY A 45 -8.58 -1.58 -16.50
C GLY A 45 -8.86 -0.41 -15.55
N ALA A 46 -10.11 -0.18 -15.15
CA ALA A 46 -10.41 0.80 -14.10
C ALA A 46 -9.82 0.36 -12.74
N GLY A 47 -9.78 -0.94 -12.44
CA GLY A 47 -9.11 -1.46 -11.25
C GLY A 47 -7.61 -1.11 -11.21
N ALA A 48 -6.90 -1.22 -12.34
CA ALA A 48 -5.48 -0.89 -12.42
C ALA A 48 -5.20 0.62 -12.23
N VAL A 49 -6.03 1.49 -12.83
CA VAL A 49 -5.89 2.95 -12.68
C VAL A 49 -6.27 3.42 -11.27
N ALA A 50 -7.35 2.86 -10.71
CA ALA A 50 -7.78 3.17 -9.34
C ALA A 50 -6.76 2.68 -8.30
N ALA A 51 -6.10 1.54 -8.53
CA ALA A 51 -5.05 1.04 -7.66
C ALA A 51 -3.85 2.00 -7.58
N GLY A 52 -3.43 2.61 -8.69
CA GLY A 52 -2.34 3.59 -8.69
C GLY A 52 -2.64 4.82 -7.84
N GLY A 53 -3.81 5.44 -8.04
CA GLY A 53 -4.23 6.62 -7.26
C GLY A 53 -4.46 6.32 -5.78
N PHE A 54 -4.97 5.12 -5.46
CA PHE A 54 -5.13 4.68 -4.07
C PHE A 54 -3.77 4.48 -3.38
N LEU A 55 -2.80 3.85 -4.04
CA LEU A 55 -1.47 3.63 -3.48
C LEU A 55 -0.74 4.95 -3.19
N THR A 56 -0.84 5.94 -4.08
CA THR A 56 -0.25 7.27 -3.84
C THR A 56 -0.93 8.01 -2.69
N ALA A 57 -2.27 7.99 -2.64
CA ALA A 57 -3.01 8.64 -1.55
C ALA A 57 -2.75 7.96 -0.20
N PHE A 58 -2.65 6.63 -0.20
CA PHE A 58 -2.34 5.85 1.00
C PHE A 58 -0.90 6.10 1.47
N GLY A 59 0.06 6.20 0.55
CA GLY A 59 1.45 6.56 0.87
C GLY A 59 1.55 7.92 1.57
N ASN A 60 0.94 8.95 0.99
CA ASN A 60 0.95 10.30 1.59
C ASN A 60 0.31 10.34 2.98
N ALA A 61 -0.79 9.62 3.18
CA ALA A 61 -1.45 9.56 4.48
C ALA A 61 -0.59 8.88 5.55
N LEU A 62 0.24 7.90 5.17
CA LEU A 62 1.20 7.28 6.08
C LEU A 62 2.38 8.20 6.39
N ASP A 63 2.86 8.92 5.39
CA ASP A 63 3.95 9.90 5.51
C ASP A 63 3.57 11.03 6.48
N GLU A 64 2.41 11.65 6.29
CA GLU A 64 1.88 12.68 7.20
C GLU A 64 1.72 12.16 8.64
N GLN A 65 1.26 10.92 8.81
CA GLN A 65 1.14 10.32 10.14
C GLN A 65 2.50 10.08 10.78
N ALA A 66 3.46 9.57 10.02
CA ALA A 66 4.81 9.32 10.49
C ALA A 66 5.49 10.63 10.87
N GLU A 67 5.34 11.67 10.05
CA GLU A 67 5.84 13.02 10.33
C GLU A 67 5.33 13.54 11.67
N VAL A 68 4.01 13.48 11.91
CA VAL A 68 3.39 13.95 13.16
C VAL A 68 3.90 13.18 14.39
N VAL A 69 4.11 11.87 14.27
CA VAL A 69 4.59 11.03 15.39
C VAL A 69 6.05 11.34 15.71
N VAL A 70 6.90 11.46 14.67
CA VAL A 70 8.33 11.74 14.85
C VAL A 70 8.56 13.18 15.29
N SER A 71 7.86 14.15 14.69
CA SER A 71 7.99 15.57 15.05
C SER A 71 7.63 15.78 16.51
N ARG A 72 6.52 15.21 16.98
CA ARG A 72 6.09 15.34 18.37
C ARG A 72 7.09 14.73 19.37
N TYR A 73 7.73 13.62 18.99
CA TYR A 73 8.78 13.03 19.81
C TYR A 73 10.04 13.92 19.86
N LEU A 74 10.44 14.48 18.72
CA LEU A 74 11.58 15.39 18.63
C LEU A 74 11.30 16.74 19.31
N ASP A 75 10.07 17.23 19.26
CA ASP A 75 9.64 18.44 19.98
C ASP A 75 9.77 18.24 21.49
N ASP A 76 9.31 17.11 22.02
CA ASP A 76 9.49 16.76 23.44
C ASP A 76 10.98 16.68 23.80
N LEU A 77 11.83 16.12 22.93
CA LEU A 77 13.29 16.11 23.14
C LEU A 77 13.91 17.51 23.11
N GLN A 78 13.45 18.38 22.21
CA GLN A 78 13.91 19.76 22.08
C GLN A 78 13.51 20.61 23.31
N ASP A 79 12.29 20.42 23.80
CA ASP A 79 11.76 21.07 25.00
C ASP A 79 12.32 20.48 26.31
N ARG A 80 13.14 19.42 26.20
CA ARG A 80 13.69 18.64 27.31
C ARG A 80 12.62 17.95 28.17
N ASP A 81 11.44 17.70 27.61
CA ASP A 81 10.40 16.86 28.19
C ASP A 81 10.70 15.38 27.89
N PHE A 82 11.73 14.84 28.54
CA PHE A 82 12.15 13.45 28.34
C PHE A 82 11.11 12.44 28.84
N ASP A 83 10.30 12.82 29.83
CA ASP A 83 9.18 11.99 30.30
C ASP A 83 8.10 11.90 29.20
N GLY A 84 7.73 13.03 28.60
CA GLY A 84 6.85 13.09 27.43
C GLY A 84 7.37 12.24 26.28
N ALA A 85 8.62 12.44 25.89
CA ALA A 85 9.26 11.67 24.82
C ALA A 85 9.24 10.16 25.09
N TYR A 86 9.57 9.74 26.32
CA TYR A 86 9.51 8.33 26.73
C TYR A 86 8.09 7.77 26.61
N GLN A 87 7.06 8.54 26.95
CA GLN A 87 5.68 8.06 26.81
C GLN A 87 5.26 7.80 25.36
N GLN A 88 5.89 8.45 24.39
CA GLN A 88 5.63 8.24 22.97
C GLN A 88 6.34 7.00 22.39
N LEU A 89 7.29 6.42 23.14
CA LEU A 89 8.00 5.25 22.69
C LEU A 89 7.09 4.02 22.58
N CYS A 90 7.41 3.18 21.62
CA CYS A 90 6.75 1.90 21.42
C CYS A 90 7.05 0.96 22.59
N GLN A 91 6.14 0.00 22.84
CA GLN A 91 6.26 -0.90 24.00
C GLN A 91 7.60 -1.66 24.03
N GLN A 92 8.10 -2.08 22.86
CA GLN A 92 9.37 -2.80 22.78
C GLN A 92 10.55 -1.96 23.29
N ALA A 93 10.57 -0.66 23.02
CA ALA A 93 11.59 0.25 23.52
C ALA A 93 11.49 0.42 25.04
N LYS A 94 10.26 0.61 25.54
CA LYS A 94 9.95 0.69 26.98
C LYS A 94 10.25 -0.59 27.75
N ASP A 95 10.20 -1.74 27.08
CA ASP A 95 10.58 -3.03 27.65
C ASP A 95 12.11 -3.19 27.72
N SER A 96 12.86 -2.46 26.87
CA SER A 96 14.32 -2.55 26.76
C SER A 96 15.07 -1.56 27.67
N GLU A 97 14.51 -0.38 27.92
CA GLU A 97 15.13 0.68 28.72
C GLU A 97 14.07 1.26 29.66
N SER A 98 14.41 1.40 30.96
CA SER A 98 13.49 2.01 31.91
C SER A 98 13.39 3.52 31.68
N GLN A 99 12.28 4.14 32.09
CA GLN A 99 12.10 5.59 31.97
C GLN A 99 13.23 6.38 32.64
N VAL A 100 13.67 5.93 33.81
CA VAL A 100 14.73 6.61 34.57
C VAL A 100 16.06 6.56 33.81
N ASP A 101 16.39 5.40 33.22
CA ASP A 101 17.61 5.22 32.44
C ASP A 101 17.56 6.04 31.14
N TYR A 102 16.43 6.02 30.45
CA TYR A 102 16.18 6.82 29.25
C TYR A 102 16.35 8.32 29.53
N VAL A 103 15.72 8.83 30.59
CA VAL A 103 15.82 10.25 30.98
C VAL A 103 17.26 10.60 31.34
N ALA A 104 17.96 9.73 32.07
CA ALA A 104 19.36 9.95 32.44
C ALA A 104 20.27 10.01 31.20
N ARG A 105 20.08 9.08 30.24
CA ARG A 105 20.81 9.05 28.97
C ARG A 105 20.54 10.30 28.14
N MET A 106 19.27 10.61 27.87
CA MET A 106 18.89 11.76 27.05
C MET A 106 19.28 13.10 27.67
N SER A 107 19.29 13.19 29.00
CA SER A 107 19.73 14.41 29.71
C SER A 107 21.22 14.70 29.55
N ALA A 108 22.03 13.66 29.31
CA ALA A 108 23.47 13.77 29.07
C ALA A 108 23.83 14.06 27.60
N SER A 109 22.89 13.88 26.68
CA SER A 109 23.07 14.17 25.25
C SER A 109 23.13 15.68 24.99
N GLU A 110 23.87 16.06 23.94
CA GLU A 110 23.93 17.44 23.48
C GLU A 110 22.58 17.87 22.86
N PRO A 111 22.01 19.01 23.25
CA PRO A 111 20.75 19.48 22.68
C PRO A 111 20.95 19.95 21.23
N PHE A 112 20.07 19.51 20.34
CA PHE A 112 19.96 20.07 19.00
C PHE A 112 19.09 21.34 19.01
N SER A 113 19.38 22.26 18.10
CA SER A 113 18.67 23.54 17.92
C SER A 113 17.45 23.44 17.02
N SER A 114 17.47 22.53 16.04
CA SER A 114 16.38 22.28 15.10
C SER A 114 16.57 20.92 14.43
N TYR A 115 15.55 20.45 13.73
CA TYR A 115 15.59 19.20 12.99
C TYR A 115 14.87 19.34 11.64
N ARG A 116 15.18 18.43 10.71
CA ARG A 116 14.41 18.26 9.47
C ARG A 116 14.07 16.79 9.28
N LEU A 117 12.82 16.53 8.93
CA LEU A 117 12.33 15.20 8.62
C LEU A 117 12.45 14.93 7.12
N GLY A 118 12.89 13.72 6.77
CA GLY A 118 12.81 13.18 5.43
C GLY A 118 11.50 12.43 5.19
N GLU A 119 11.33 11.94 3.96
CA GLU A 119 10.17 11.13 3.59
C GLU A 119 10.21 9.74 4.27
N LEU A 120 9.04 9.21 4.60
CA LEU A 120 8.84 7.88 5.16
C LEU A 120 9.37 6.81 4.20
N ALA A 121 10.39 6.07 4.64
CA ALA A 121 10.92 4.94 3.91
C ALA A 121 10.24 3.64 4.36
N LEU A 122 9.42 3.08 3.46
CA LEU A 122 8.76 1.79 3.65
C LEU A 122 9.65 0.66 3.09
N GLY A 123 10.29 -0.11 3.98
CA GLY A 123 11.12 -1.25 3.62
C GLY A 123 10.96 -2.43 4.57
N VAL A 124 12.06 -3.14 4.84
CA VAL A 124 12.12 -4.18 5.89
C VAL A 124 11.85 -3.56 7.28
N ARG A 125 12.27 -2.32 7.44
CA ARG A 125 11.96 -1.45 8.58
C ARG A 125 11.21 -0.22 8.05
N ILE A 126 10.38 0.35 8.91
CA ILE A 126 9.68 1.60 8.63
C ILE A 126 10.48 2.70 9.32
N VAL A 127 11.09 3.59 8.55
CA VAL A 127 11.99 4.61 9.09
C VAL A 127 11.68 5.98 8.53
N VAL A 128 11.90 7.01 9.34
CA VAL A 128 11.89 8.42 8.92
C VAL A 128 13.31 8.97 9.12
N PRO A 129 14.00 9.41 8.06
CA PRO A 129 15.29 10.08 8.19
C PRO A 129 15.13 11.39 8.97
N VAL A 130 16.04 11.66 9.89
CA VAL A 130 16.05 12.89 10.70
C VAL A 130 17.41 13.55 10.59
N ASP A 131 17.45 14.80 10.14
CA ASP A 131 18.65 15.63 10.18
C ASP A 131 18.58 16.56 11.40
N LEU A 132 19.38 16.30 12.42
CA LEU A 132 19.53 17.15 13.61
C LEU A 132 20.56 18.25 13.33
N LEU A 133 20.27 19.47 13.78
CA LEU A 133 21.13 20.65 13.62
C LEU A 133 21.53 21.18 15.00
N TYR A 134 22.82 21.26 15.28
CA TYR A 134 23.35 21.68 16.57
C TYR A 134 23.69 23.17 16.62
N PRO A 135 23.72 23.79 17.81
CA PRO A 135 23.99 25.23 17.96
C PRO A 135 25.37 25.68 17.44
N ASP A 136 26.34 24.76 17.36
CA ASP A 136 27.68 24.99 16.82
C ASP A 136 27.74 24.99 15.29
N GLY A 137 26.60 24.72 14.63
CA GLY A 137 26.47 24.58 13.19
C GLY A 137 26.71 23.15 12.69
N GLY A 138 26.99 22.20 13.59
CA GLY A 138 27.08 20.79 13.28
C GLY A 138 25.74 20.19 12.87
N SER A 139 25.77 19.07 12.16
CA SER A 139 24.56 18.31 11.84
C SER A 139 24.81 16.80 11.93
N ALA A 140 23.84 16.07 12.44
CA ALA A 140 23.83 14.61 12.47
C ALA A 140 22.62 14.08 11.73
N ARG A 141 22.82 13.05 10.89
CA ARG A 141 21.73 12.29 10.29
C ARG A 141 21.45 11.08 11.16
N GLN A 142 20.19 10.87 11.49
CA GLN A 142 19.68 9.80 12.32
C GLN A 142 18.48 9.14 11.62
N GLU A 143 18.11 7.95 12.06
CA GLU A 143 16.92 7.26 11.55
C GLU A 143 15.93 7.02 12.69
N ALA A 144 14.75 7.62 12.61
CA ALA A 144 13.66 7.32 13.53
C ALA A 144 13.00 6.01 13.09
N LEU A 145 13.22 4.94 13.85
CA LEU A 145 12.60 3.65 13.61
C LEU A 145 11.16 3.69 14.14
N LEU A 146 10.20 3.40 13.26
CA LEU A 146 8.79 3.36 13.61
C LEU A 146 8.30 1.91 13.77
N GLY A 147 7.61 1.68 14.88
CA GLY A 147 6.77 0.51 15.10
C GLY A 147 5.31 0.84 14.83
N GLN A 148 4.49 -0.19 14.58
CA GLN A 148 3.04 -0.05 14.54
C GLN A 148 2.42 -0.67 15.79
N ASN A 149 1.58 0.10 16.48
CA ASN A 149 0.82 -0.40 17.61
C ASN A 149 -0.18 -1.45 17.14
N LYS A 150 -0.07 -2.69 17.62
CA LYS A 150 -0.92 -3.82 17.19
C LYS A 150 -2.40 -3.66 17.52
N LYS A 151 -2.77 -2.76 18.45
CA LYS A 151 -4.16 -2.51 18.85
C LYS A 151 -4.79 -1.37 18.07
N THR A 152 -4.05 -0.28 17.84
CA THR A 152 -4.59 0.95 17.24
C THR A 152 -4.19 1.14 15.78
N GLY A 153 -3.16 0.41 15.30
CA GLY A 153 -2.61 0.55 13.95
C GLY A 153 -1.78 1.83 13.75
N LYS A 154 -1.59 2.66 14.78
CA LYS A 154 -0.84 3.92 14.71
C LYS A 154 0.66 3.67 14.79
N PHE A 155 1.45 4.55 14.16
CA PHE A 155 2.89 4.57 14.35
C PHE A 155 3.30 5.02 15.76
N GLU A 156 4.40 4.47 16.25
CA GLU A 156 5.07 4.79 17.51
C GLU A 156 6.58 4.79 17.26
N VAL A 157 7.33 5.68 17.91
CA VAL A 157 8.80 5.70 17.79
C VAL A 157 9.35 4.52 18.60
N CYS A 158 10.09 3.63 17.97
CA CYS A 158 10.74 2.52 18.66
C CYS A 158 12.21 2.79 18.96
N ASP A 159 12.86 3.60 18.14
CA ASP A 159 14.25 3.96 18.32
C ASP A 159 14.56 5.24 17.56
N LEU A 160 15.56 5.99 18.03
CA LEU A 160 16.20 7.04 17.25
C LEU A 160 17.65 6.58 17.09
N GLY A 161 17.90 5.90 15.97
CA GLY A 161 19.16 5.21 15.73
C GLY A 161 20.28 6.16 15.34
N GLU A 162 21.42 5.96 16.01
CA GLU A 162 22.75 6.53 15.74
C GLU A 162 23.47 5.86 14.55
#